data_AF-A0A534P0D7-F1
#
_entry.id   AF-A0A534P0D7-F1
#
_cell.length_a   1.000
_cell.length_b   1.000
_cell.length_c   1.000
_cell.angle_alpha   90.00
_cell.angle_beta   90.00
_cell.angle_gamma   90.00
#
_symmetry.space_group_name_H-M   'P 1'
#
loop_
_entity.id
_entity.type
_entity.pdbx_description
1 polymer ?
#
loop_
_entity_poly.entity_id
_entity_poly.type
_entity_poly.pdbx_seq_one_letter_code
_entity_poly.pdbx_strand_id
1 'polypeptide(L)'
;AGAVRKAVEAVDASQPVYGDATMAQVIAASVAPRRFVLQMLAIFAAIALLLSAVGIYGVMSYSVAQRTQEIGVRMAVGARPPDVLRLVMGQALRLAAAGVGLGLAAATGLSRLLAGLLYGVSVSDPLTYAGIAALLGAVALAASAIPALRAARVDPMAALRAQ
;
A
#
# COMPACT_ATOMS: atom_id res chain seq x y z
N ALA A 1 30.29 -26.30 -15.43
CA ALA A 1 30.77 -25.89 -16.77
C ALA A 1 31.86 -26.82 -17.34
N GLY A 2 32.88 -27.22 -16.56
CA GLY A 2 34.01 -28.01 -17.09
C GLY A 2 33.70 -29.42 -17.62
N ALA A 3 32.70 -30.12 -17.10
CA ALA A 3 32.36 -31.48 -17.55
C ALA A 3 31.70 -31.53 -18.94
N VAL A 4 30.82 -30.57 -19.25
CA VAL A 4 30.15 -30.47 -20.55
C VAL A 4 31.15 -30.06 -21.65
N ARG A 5 32.03 -29.11 -21.34
CA ARG A 5 33.11 -28.68 -22.24
C ARG A 5 34.04 -29.85 -22.61
N LYS A 6 34.49 -30.62 -21.60
CA LYS A 6 35.32 -31.81 -21.82
C LYS A 6 34.63 -32.90 -22.65
N ALA A 7 33.33 -33.06 -22.52
CA ALA A 7 32.57 -34.05 -23.29
C ALA A 7 32.42 -33.63 -24.77
N VAL A 8 32.25 -32.34 -25.05
CA VAL A 8 32.17 -31.83 -26.44
C VAL A 8 33.55 -31.86 -27.10
N GLU A 9 34.61 -31.47 -26.38
CA GLU A 9 36.00 -31.55 -26.86
C GLU A 9 36.44 -32.99 -27.20
N ALA A 10 35.87 -34.01 -26.53
CA ALA A 10 36.14 -35.41 -26.81
C ALA A 10 35.47 -35.94 -28.09
N VAL A 11 34.43 -35.27 -28.59
CA VAL A 11 33.68 -35.66 -29.79
C VAL A 11 34.14 -34.86 -31.01
N ASP A 12 34.37 -33.55 -30.87
CA ASP A 12 34.93 -32.70 -31.93
C ASP A 12 35.68 -31.49 -31.34
N ALA A 13 37.00 -31.53 -31.43
CA ALA A 13 37.88 -30.50 -30.87
C ALA A 13 37.83 -29.15 -31.63
N SER A 14 37.20 -29.10 -32.80
CA SER A 14 37.12 -27.89 -33.64
C SER A 14 35.85 -27.06 -33.40
N GLN A 15 34.91 -27.56 -32.58
CA GLN A 15 33.64 -26.90 -32.29
C GLN A 15 33.78 -25.87 -31.14
N PRO A 16 33.53 -24.56 -31.39
CA PRO A 16 33.50 -23.57 -30.33
C PRO A 16 32.23 -23.75 -29.48
N VAL A 17 32.39 -24.12 -28.21
CA VAL A 17 31.28 -24.19 -27.24
C VAL A 17 30.85 -22.78 -26.85
N TYR A 18 29.78 -22.28 -27.50
CA TYR A 18 29.11 -21.04 -27.10
C TYR A 18 28.01 -21.33 -26.08
N GLY A 19 27.98 -20.56 -24.99
CA GLY A 19 26.93 -20.66 -23.97
C GLY A 19 27.20 -21.70 -22.88
N ASP A 20 28.31 -21.58 -22.16
CA ASP A 20 28.59 -22.31 -20.91
C ASP A 20 27.82 -21.73 -19.70
N ALA A 21 26.66 -21.14 -19.96
CA ALA A 21 25.73 -20.68 -18.93
C ALA A 21 24.90 -21.87 -18.44
N THR A 22 25.06 -22.21 -17.16
CA THR A 22 24.14 -23.12 -16.46
C THR A 22 22.71 -22.59 -16.54
N MET A 23 21.69 -23.46 -16.46
CA MET A 23 20.28 -23.04 -16.43
C MET A 23 20.03 -21.97 -15.34
N ALA A 24 20.76 -22.04 -14.23
CA ALA A 24 20.75 -21.02 -13.17
C ALA A 24 21.28 -19.65 -13.63
N GLN A 25 22.33 -19.59 -14.46
CA GLN A 25 22.87 -18.35 -15.02
C GLN A 25 21.95 -17.74 -16.09
N VAL A 26 21.27 -18.57 -16.89
CA VAL A 26 20.25 -18.10 -17.85
C VAL A 26 19.06 -17.51 -17.09
N ILE A 27 18.56 -18.19 -16.05
CA ILE A 27 17.51 -17.67 -15.17
C ILE A 27 17.96 -16.37 -14.50
N ALA A 28 19.18 -16.30 -13.98
CA ALA A 28 19.70 -15.09 -13.35
C ALA A 28 19.77 -13.91 -14.33
N ALA A 29 20.21 -14.15 -15.57
CA ALA A 29 20.27 -13.14 -16.63
C ALA A 29 18.87 -12.67 -17.08
N SER A 30 17.88 -13.56 -17.14
CA SER A 30 16.49 -13.21 -17.47
C SER A 30 15.75 -12.52 -16.32
N VAL A 31 16.12 -12.79 -15.07
CA VAL A 31 15.47 -12.21 -13.88
C VAL A 31 16.08 -10.86 -13.49
N ALA A 32 17.34 -10.57 -13.85
CA ALA A 32 18.03 -9.35 -13.46
C ALA A 32 17.31 -8.04 -13.89
N PRO A 33 16.85 -7.88 -15.16
CA PRO A 33 16.12 -6.68 -15.56
C PRO A 33 14.76 -6.56 -14.87
N ARG A 34 14.07 -7.69 -14.64
CA ARG A 34 12.75 -7.72 -14.02
C ARG A 34 12.79 -7.33 -12.55
N ARG A 35 13.84 -7.75 -11.82
CA ARG A 35 14.06 -7.37 -10.41
C ARG A 35 14.28 -5.88 -10.24
N PHE A 36 15.02 -5.24 -11.13
CA PHE A 36 15.25 -3.80 -11.08
C PHE A 36 13.93 -3.01 -11.19
N VAL A 37 13.09 -3.36 -12.17
CA VAL A 37 11.77 -2.73 -12.34
C VAL A 37 10.88 -2.95 -11.11
N LEU A 38 10.83 -4.17 -10.57
CA LEU A 38 10.06 -4.47 -9.36
C LEU A 38 10.56 -3.70 -8.13
N GLN A 39 11.87 -3.51 -7.98
CA GLN A 39 12.44 -2.69 -6.92
C GLN A 39 12.04 -1.21 -7.05
N MET A 40 12.08 -0.66 -8.26
CA MET A 40 11.62 0.72 -8.50
C MET A 40 10.13 0.88 -8.20
N LEU A 41 9.30 -0.07 -8.67
CA LEU A 41 7.87 -0.10 -8.34
C LEU A 41 7.63 -0.20 -6.82
N ALA A 42 8.41 -1.00 -6.11
CA ALA A 42 8.31 -1.13 -4.65
C ALA A 42 8.64 0.20 -3.95
N ILE A 43 9.68 0.92 -4.41
CA ILE A 43 10.02 2.25 -3.89
C ILE A 43 8.91 3.26 -4.17
N PHE A 44 8.38 3.31 -5.40
CA PHE A 44 7.26 4.20 -5.71
C PHE A 44 6.00 3.87 -4.92
N ALA A 45 5.68 2.58 -4.75
CA ALA A 45 4.58 2.15 -3.92
C ALA A 45 4.76 2.61 -2.45
N ALA A 46 5.98 2.50 -1.91
CA ALA A 46 6.29 2.98 -0.56
C ALA A 46 6.11 4.51 -0.44
N ILE A 47 6.58 5.28 -1.42
CA ILE A 47 6.38 6.74 -1.45
C ILE A 47 4.89 7.09 -1.55
N ALA A 48 4.15 6.43 -2.43
CA ALA A 48 2.70 6.62 -2.57
C ALA A 48 1.96 6.30 -1.26
N LEU A 49 2.37 5.25 -0.56
CA LEU A 49 1.81 4.87 0.74
C LEU A 49 2.08 5.94 1.80
N LEU A 50 3.30 6.47 1.86
CA LEU A 50 3.65 7.58 2.74
C LEU A 50 2.83 8.83 2.43
N LEU A 51 2.72 9.19 1.15
CA LEU A 51 1.93 10.35 0.72
C LEU A 51 0.45 10.19 1.07
N SER A 52 -0.10 8.99 0.87
CA SER A 52 -1.46 8.65 1.28
C SER A 52 -1.65 8.79 2.79
N ALA A 53 -0.72 8.27 3.60
CA ALA A 53 -0.76 8.41 5.05
C ALA A 53 -0.73 9.88 5.49
N VAL A 54 0.15 10.70 4.89
CA VAL A 54 0.23 12.15 5.15
C VAL A 54 -1.07 12.86 4.75
N GLY A 55 -1.64 12.52 3.60
CA GLY A 55 -2.92 13.07 3.13
C GLY A 55 -4.08 12.74 4.07
N ILE A 56 -4.20 11.47 4.49
CA ILE A 56 -5.21 11.04 5.47
C ILE A 56 -5.01 11.79 6.79
N TYR A 57 -3.78 11.86 7.30
CA TYR A 57 -3.47 12.61 8.51
C TYR A 57 -3.89 14.08 8.38
N GLY A 58 -3.56 14.74 7.27
CA GLY A 58 -3.90 16.14 7.01
C GLY A 58 -5.41 16.39 6.98
N VAL A 59 -6.14 15.59 6.19
CA VAL A 59 -7.60 15.70 6.09
C VAL A 59 -8.28 15.43 7.44
N MET A 60 -7.82 14.41 8.17
CA MET A 60 -8.37 14.07 9.48
C MET A 60 -8.04 15.12 10.53
N SER A 61 -6.80 15.61 10.57
CA SER A 61 -6.38 16.67 11.49
C SER A 61 -7.14 17.97 11.23
N TYR A 62 -7.36 18.32 9.96
CA TYR A 62 -8.15 19.48 9.59
C TYR A 62 -9.62 19.31 9.99
N SER A 63 -10.22 18.14 9.71
CA SER A 63 -11.60 17.84 10.10
C SER A 63 -11.80 17.87 11.62
N VAL A 64 -10.82 17.39 12.40
CA VAL A 64 -10.83 17.48 13.86
C VAL A 64 -10.76 18.93 14.30
N ALA A 65 -9.83 19.72 13.75
CA ALA A 65 -9.66 21.13 14.10
C ALA A 65 -10.95 21.94 13.87
N GLN A 66 -11.63 21.69 12.74
CA GLN A 66 -12.89 22.35 12.39
C GLN A 66 -14.06 21.94 13.30
N ARG A 67 -14.02 20.73 13.86
CA ARG A 67 -15.05 20.19 14.77
C ARG A 67 -14.70 20.27 16.25
N THR A 68 -13.59 20.94 16.61
CA THR A 68 -13.13 21.07 18.00
C THR A 68 -14.20 21.69 18.91
N GLN A 69 -14.97 22.67 18.40
CA GLN A 69 -16.06 23.29 19.14
C GLN A 69 -17.21 22.30 19.42
N GLU A 70 -17.67 21.55 18.42
CA GLU A 70 -18.72 20.54 18.60
C GLU A 70 -18.27 19.42 19.55
N ILE A 71 -17.00 19.00 19.42
CA ILE A 71 -16.38 18.01 20.31
C ILE A 71 -16.32 18.54 21.75
N GLY A 72 -15.93 19.80 21.94
CA GLY A 72 -15.90 20.47 23.25
C GLY A 72 -17.27 20.56 23.89
N VAL A 73 -18.31 20.92 23.14
CA VAL A 73 -19.70 20.96 23.63
C VAL A 73 -20.19 19.55 24.00
N ARG A 74 -19.94 18.53 23.17
CA ARG A 74 -20.29 17.13 23.49
C ARG A 74 -19.60 16.65 24.76
N MET A 75 -18.32 16.94 24.93
CA MET A 75 -17.55 16.60 26.12
C MET A 75 -18.10 17.32 27.36
N ALA A 76 -18.51 18.58 27.25
CA ALA A 76 -19.12 19.36 28.34
C ALA A 76 -20.49 18.79 28.77
N VAL A 77 -21.25 18.19 27.85
CA VAL A 77 -22.53 17.50 28.13
C VAL A 77 -22.31 16.05 28.64
N GLY A 78 -21.05 15.60 28.78
CA GLY A 78 -20.69 14.32 29.40
C GLY A 78 -20.29 13.21 28.43
N ALA A 79 -20.04 13.51 27.15
CA ALA A 79 -19.46 12.53 26.22
C ALA A 79 -18.08 12.10 26.71
N ARG A 80 -17.75 10.81 26.56
CA ARG A 80 -16.47 10.27 27.01
C ARG A 80 -15.44 10.35 25.87
N PRO A 81 -14.14 10.48 26.16
CA PRO A 81 -13.06 10.40 25.17
C PRO A 81 -13.17 9.25 24.13
N PRO A 82 -13.59 8.01 24.50
CA PRO A 82 -13.81 6.93 23.53
C PRO A 82 -14.92 7.19 22.51
N ASP A 83 -15.93 8.01 22.81
CA ASP A 83 -17.01 8.34 21.87
C ASP A 83 -16.49 9.21 20.73
N VAL A 84 -15.62 10.16 21.06
CA VAL A 84 -14.92 11.02 20.09
C VAL A 84 -13.96 10.18 19.25
N LEU A 85 -13.20 9.28 19.88
CA LEU A 85 -12.29 8.39 19.17
C LEU A 85 -13.04 7.52 18.15
N ARG A 86 -14.18 6.93 18.54
CA ARG A 86 -15.00 6.08 17.66
C ARG A 86 -15.60 6.88 16.50
N LEU A 87 -16.00 8.13 16.72
CA LEU A 87 -16.48 9.02 15.68
C LEU A 87 -15.39 9.30 14.63
N VAL A 88 -14.20 9.70 15.08
CA VAL A 88 -13.07 10.05 14.21
C VAL A 88 -12.56 8.82 13.44
N MET A 89 -12.40 7.68 14.13
CA MET A 89 -12.00 6.41 13.52
C MET A 89 -13.03 5.92 12.50
N GLY A 90 -14.33 6.07 12.80
CA GLY A 90 -15.42 5.71 11.87
C GLY A 90 -15.41 6.55 10.59
N GLN A 91 -15.09 7.84 10.69
CA GLN A 91 -14.93 8.71 9.52
C GLN A 91 -13.72 8.31 8.68
N ALA A 92 -12.59 8.02 9.31
CA ALA A 92 -11.39 7.52 8.62
C ALA A 92 -11.66 6.19 7.90
N LEU A 93 -12.34 5.25 8.57
CA LEU A 93 -12.71 3.95 8.00
C LEU A 93 -13.65 4.09 6.80
N ARG A 94 -14.64 4.98 6.86
CA ARG A 94 -15.54 5.23 5.72
C ARG A 94 -14.80 5.80 4.51
N LEU A 95 -13.89 6.76 4.74
CA LEU A 95 -13.08 7.34 3.68
C LEU A 95 -12.15 6.29 3.06
N ALA A 96 -11.50 5.47 3.89
CA ALA A 96 -10.65 4.37 3.45
C ALA A 96 -11.45 3.32 2.66
N ALA A 97 -12.62 2.92 3.16
CA ALA A 97 -13.48 1.95 2.48
C ALA A 97 -13.94 2.44 1.10
N ALA A 98 -14.31 3.73 0.99
CA ALA A 98 -14.68 4.34 -0.28
C ALA A 98 -13.48 4.35 -1.26
N GLY A 99 -12.30 4.78 -0.79
CA GLY A 99 -11.08 4.78 -1.60
C GLY A 99 -10.67 3.39 -2.06
N VAL A 100 -10.69 2.40 -1.16
CA VAL A 100 -10.41 0.99 -1.47
C VAL A 100 -11.43 0.45 -2.47
N GLY A 101 -12.72 0.67 -2.27
CA GLY A 101 -13.77 0.22 -3.18
C GLY A 101 -13.60 0.79 -4.59
N LEU A 102 -13.34 2.09 -4.71
CA LEU A 102 -13.07 2.75 -5.99
C LEU A 102 -11.79 2.23 -6.64
N GLY A 103 -10.72 2.05 -5.84
CA GLY A 103 -9.44 1.52 -6.32
C GLY A 103 -9.57 0.08 -6.85
N LEU A 104 -10.30 -0.78 -6.15
CA LEU A 104 -10.57 -2.16 -6.58
C LEU A 104 -11.41 -2.20 -7.87
N ALA A 105 -12.43 -1.36 -7.97
CA ALA A 105 -13.25 -1.25 -9.18
C ALA A 105 -12.41 -0.76 -10.38
N ALA A 106 -11.57 0.25 -10.19
CA ALA A 106 -10.68 0.75 -11.22
C ALA A 106 -9.62 -0.31 -11.62
N ALA A 107 -9.00 -0.97 -10.65
CA ALA A 107 -7.99 -1.99 -10.88
C ALA A 107 -8.57 -3.18 -11.68
N THR A 108 -9.71 -3.70 -11.27
CA THR A 108 -10.39 -4.79 -12.00
C THR A 108 -10.82 -4.38 -13.40
N GLY A 109 -11.28 -3.13 -13.58
CA GLY A 109 -11.61 -2.58 -14.91
C GLY A 109 -10.38 -2.50 -15.82
N LEU A 110 -9.28 -1.90 -15.35
CA LEU A 110 -8.03 -1.78 -16.11
C LEU A 110 -7.40 -3.15 -16.39
N SER A 111 -7.38 -4.06 -15.42
CA SER A 111 -6.87 -5.42 -15.61
C SER A 111 -7.61 -6.16 -16.72
N ARG A 112 -8.93 -5.99 -16.83
CA ARG A 112 -9.73 -6.59 -17.92
C ARG A 112 -9.39 -5.99 -19.29
N LEU A 113 -9.20 -4.67 -19.37
CA LEU A 113 -8.79 -4.00 -20.61
C LEU A 113 -7.41 -4.47 -21.09
N LEU A 114 -6.49 -4.71 -20.14
CA LEU A 114 -5.14 -5.17 -20.40
C LEU A 114 -5.04 -6.70 -20.55
N ALA A 115 -6.09 -7.46 -20.24
CA ALA A 115 -6.06 -8.92 -20.30
C ALA A 115 -5.72 -9.46 -21.70
N GLY A 116 -6.12 -8.74 -22.76
CA GLY A 116 -5.75 -9.09 -24.14
C GLY A 116 -4.25 -8.90 -24.46
N LEU A 117 -3.53 -8.12 -23.65
CA LEU A 117 -2.08 -7.89 -23.76
C LEU A 117 -1.27 -8.74 -22.77
N LEU A 118 -1.94 -9.33 -21.77
CA LEU A 118 -1.32 -9.96 -20.61
C LEU A 118 -1.46 -11.49 -20.70
N TYR A 119 -0.71 -12.12 -21.60
CA TYR A 119 -0.64 -13.58 -21.67
C TYR A 119 -0.05 -14.16 -20.37
N GLY A 120 -0.83 -14.99 -19.67
CA GLY A 120 -0.35 -15.82 -18.55
C GLY A 120 -0.39 -15.19 -17.15
N VAL A 121 -0.99 -14.02 -16.95
CA VAL A 121 -1.23 -13.46 -15.60
C VAL A 121 -2.70 -13.64 -15.23
N SER A 122 -2.97 -14.39 -14.17
CA SER A 122 -4.33 -14.55 -13.65
C SER A 122 -4.94 -13.18 -13.36
N VAL A 123 -5.98 -12.84 -14.13
CA VAL A 123 -6.60 -11.50 -14.22
C VAL A 123 -7.19 -11.03 -12.88
N SER A 124 -7.29 -11.91 -11.88
CA SER A 124 -7.76 -11.59 -10.54
C SER A 124 -7.18 -12.58 -9.54
N ASP A 125 -6.05 -12.24 -8.92
CA ASP A 125 -5.58 -12.94 -7.71
C ASP A 125 -6.29 -12.32 -6.49
N PRO A 126 -7.31 -12.99 -5.91
CA PRO A 126 -8.09 -12.42 -4.83
C PRO A 126 -7.25 -12.19 -3.58
N LEU A 127 -6.19 -12.98 -3.38
CA LEU A 127 -5.31 -12.87 -2.24
C LEU A 127 -4.51 -11.56 -2.27
N THR A 128 -4.01 -11.19 -3.45
CA THR A 128 -3.30 -9.92 -3.66
C THR A 128 -4.23 -8.73 -3.41
N TYR A 129 -5.45 -8.76 -3.95
CA TYR A 129 -6.44 -7.70 -3.74
C TYR A 129 -6.85 -7.57 -2.27
N ALA A 130 -7.11 -8.68 -1.58
CA ALA A 130 -7.43 -8.69 -0.16
C ALA A 130 -6.25 -8.18 0.68
N GLY A 131 -5.03 -8.58 0.35
CA GLY A 131 -3.81 -8.12 1.00
C GLY A 131 -3.60 -6.62 0.88
N ILE A 132 -3.81 -6.05 -0.32
CA ILE A 132 -3.72 -4.60 -0.55
C ILE A 132 -4.81 -3.85 0.23
N ALA A 133 -6.06 -4.33 0.20
CA ALA A 133 -7.15 -3.73 0.95
C ALA A 133 -6.87 -3.71 2.47
N ALA A 134 -6.36 -4.82 3.01
CA ALA A 134 -5.98 -4.92 4.42
C ALA A 134 -4.80 -3.98 4.77
N LEU A 135 -3.77 -3.92 3.92
CA LEU A 135 -2.63 -3.04 4.10
C LEU A 135 -3.05 -1.56 4.11
N LEU A 136 -3.85 -1.13 3.13
CA LEU A 136 -4.35 0.24 3.05
C LEU A 136 -5.27 0.58 4.24
N GLY A 137 -6.10 -0.36 4.67
CA GLY A 137 -6.91 -0.22 5.89
C GLY A 137 -6.06 -0.02 7.13
N ALA A 138 -5.00 -0.82 7.31
CA ALA A 138 -4.07 -0.68 8.43
C ALA A 138 -3.34 0.67 8.41
N VAL A 139 -2.93 1.14 7.24
CA VAL A 139 -2.27 2.45 7.06
C VAL A 139 -3.23 3.59 7.38
N ALA A 140 -4.47 3.51 6.92
CA ALA A 140 -5.49 4.51 7.24
C ALA A 140 -5.77 4.59 8.75
N LEU A 141 -5.87 3.44 9.43
CA LEU A 141 -6.04 3.38 10.88
C LEU A 141 -4.82 3.95 11.61
N ALA A 142 -3.61 3.58 11.21
CA ALA A 142 -2.37 4.09 11.81
C ALA A 142 -2.24 5.61 11.64
N ALA A 143 -2.49 6.14 10.43
CA ALA A 143 -2.38 7.57 10.14
C ALA A 143 -3.46 8.39 10.87
N SER A 144 -4.66 7.84 11.06
CA SER A 144 -5.77 8.52 11.74
C SER A 144 -5.75 8.36 13.26
N ALA A 145 -4.96 7.44 13.82
CA ALA A 145 -4.85 7.24 15.26
C ALA A 145 -4.32 8.49 15.98
N ILE A 146 -3.29 9.15 15.44
CA ILE A 146 -2.71 10.37 16.02
C ILE A 146 -3.73 11.52 16.11
N PRO A 147 -4.40 11.94 15.02
CA PRO A 147 -5.40 13.02 15.10
C PRO A 147 -6.63 12.61 15.93
N ALA A 148 -7.01 11.34 15.94
CA ALA A 148 -8.11 10.87 16.79
C ALA A 148 -7.77 10.93 18.29
N LEU A 149 -6.54 10.57 18.67
CA LEU A 149 -6.04 10.74 20.04
C LEU A 149 -5.92 12.22 20.42
N ARG A 150 -5.49 13.08 19.49
CA ARG A 150 -5.47 14.53 19.71
C ARG A 150 -6.88 15.08 19.98
N ALA A 151 -7.88 14.66 19.19
CA ALA A 151 -9.28 15.04 19.39
C ALA A 151 -9.81 14.62 20.77
N ALA A 152 -9.48 13.40 21.21
CA ALA A 152 -9.91 12.85 22.49
C ALA A 152 -9.21 13.51 23.71
N ARG A 153 -8.07 14.18 23.50
CA ARG A 153 -7.31 14.91 24.53
C ARG A 153 -7.63 16.41 24.58
N VAL A 154 -8.55 16.90 23.76
CA VAL A 154 -8.98 18.31 23.83
C VAL A 154 -9.65 18.53 25.18
N ASP A 155 -9.06 19.42 25.98
CA ASP A 155 -9.57 19.76 27.30
C ASP A 155 -10.80 20.69 27.14
N PRO A 156 -12.01 20.26 27.57
CA PRO A 156 -13.25 21.01 27.36
C PRO A 156 -13.19 22.41 27.99
N MET A 157 -12.42 22.59 29.06
CA MET A 157 -12.26 23.89 29.72
C MET A 157 -11.37 24.86 28.93
N ALA A 158 -10.38 24.36 28.18
CA ALA A 158 -9.57 25.18 27.27
C ALA A 158 -10.36 25.58 26.01
N ALA A 159 -11.25 24.71 25.53
CA ALA A 159 -12.12 25.00 24.38
C ALA A 159 -13.17 26.09 24.68
N LEU A 160 -13.66 26.17 25.92
CA LEU A 160 -14.60 27.21 26.37
C LEU A 160 -13.93 28.54 26.72
N ARG A 161 -12.64 28.54 27.10
CA ARG A 161 -11.86 29.75 27.43
C ARG A 161 -11.27 30.49 26.23
N ALA A 162 -11.29 29.91 25.05
CA ALA A 162 -10.86 30.56 23.81
C ALA A 162 -11.92 31.52 23.23
N GLN A 163 -12.95 31.86 24.02
CA GLN A 163 -13.90 32.94 23.77
C GLN A 163 -13.49 34.21 24.51
#